data_AF-A0AAN5CTF4-F1
#
_entry.id   AF-A0AAN5CTF4-F1
#
_cell.length_a   1.000
_cell.length_b   1.000
_cell.length_c   1.000
_cell.angle_alpha   90.00
_cell.angle_beta   90.00
_cell.angle_gamma   90.00
#
_symmetry.space_group_name_H-M   'P 1'
#
loop_
_entity.id
_entity.type
_entity.pdbx_description
1 polymer ?
#
loop_
_entity_poly.entity_id
_entity_poly.type
_entity_poly.pdbx_seq_one_letter_code
_entity_poly.pdbx_strand_id
1 'polypeptide(L)'
;VMIYRMLTIPLLAGFLAAQNDSTNHIPCGFSCARNLEFPMVITGDLDGRPSCSFNHTADLVERCHGCCQAYALWGGLSTVNAVGFPTTYGRSCICCVNNNNC
;
A
#
# COMPACT_ATOMS: atom_id res chain seq x y z
N VAL A 1 -12.78 22.01 40.90
CA VAL A 1 -13.16 22.41 39.52
C VAL A 1 -11.96 22.82 38.63
N MET A 2 -10.72 22.91 39.14
CA MET A 2 -9.53 23.21 38.29
C MET A 2 -8.74 21.98 37.81
N ILE A 3 -8.82 20.85 38.51
CA ILE A 3 -8.02 19.64 38.20
C ILE A 3 -8.48 18.96 36.89
N TYR A 4 -9.78 18.95 36.61
CA TYR A 4 -10.33 18.36 35.37
C TYR A 4 -9.83 19.06 34.10
N ARG A 5 -9.53 20.37 34.16
CA ARG A 5 -9.08 21.14 32.99
C ARG A 5 -7.63 20.89 32.60
N MET A 6 -6.78 20.43 33.52
CA MET A 6 -5.38 20.10 33.20
C MET A 6 -5.23 18.74 32.53
N LEU A 7 -6.21 17.84 32.68
CA LEU A 7 -6.20 16.50 32.08
C LEU A 7 -6.85 16.46 30.69
N THR A 8 -7.75 17.39 30.35
CA THR A 8 -8.40 17.41 29.04
C THR A 8 -7.51 17.92 27.92
N ILE A 9 -6.56 18.82 28.22
CA ILE A 9 -5.67 19.43 27.24
C ILE A 9 -4.70 18.42 26.61
N PRO A 10 -3.98 17.56 27.37
CA PRO A 10 -3.09 16.56 26.77
C PRO A 10 -3.84 15.45 26.02
N LEU A 11 -5.06 15.10 26.45
CA LEU A 11 -5.92 14.12 25.77
C LEU A 11 -6.39 14.62 24.39
N LEU A 12 -6.77 15.90 24.27
CA LEU A 12 -7.13 16.49 22.97
C LEU A 12 -5.93 16.63 22.04
N ALA A 13 -4.76 17.00 22.57
CA ALA A 13 -3.53 17.12 21.79
C ALA A 13 -3.06 15.76 21.25
N GLY A 14 -3.17 14.68 22.04
CA GLY A 14 -2.89 13.32 21.59
C GLY A 14 -3.84 12.84 20.48
N PHE A 15 -5.11 13.23 20.55
CA PHE A 15 -6.10 12.90 19.51
C PHE A 15 -5.85 13.63 18.19
N LEU A 16 -5.36 14.87 18.23
CA LEU A 16 -5.03 15.64 17.02
C LEU A 16 -3.77 15.11 16.33
N ALA A 17 -2.76 14.66 17.08
CA ALA A 17 -1.54 14.08 16.50
C ALA A 17 -1.78 12.71 15.82
N ALA A 18 -2.78 11.96 16.27
CA ALA A 18 -3.14 10.66 15.68
C ALA A 18 -3.97 10.77 14.38
N GLN A 19 -4.54 11.94 14.07
CA GLN A 19 -5.33 12.14 12.85
C GLN A 19 -4.50 12.64 11.66
N ASN A 20 -3.18 12.80 11.81
CA ASN A 20 -2.28 13.16 10.73
C ASN A 20 -1.73 11.94 9.97
N ASP A 21 -2.48 10.86 9.90
CA ASP A 21 -2.26 9.81 8.90
C ASP A 21 -2.96 10.24 7.62
N SER A 22 -2.25 11.07 6.85
CA SER A 22 -2.59 11.31 5.45
C SER A 22 -2.74 9.95 4.78
N THR A 23 -3.89 9.74 4.14
CA THR A 23 -4.44 8.48 3.63
C THR A 23 -3.67 7.90 2.43
N ASN A 24 -2.37 8.17 2.33
CA ASN A 24 -1.46 7.64 1.32
C ASN A 24 -0.75 6.43 1.89
N HIS A 25 -1.27 5.24 1.60
CA HIS A 25 -0.62 3.96 1.90
C HIS A 25 0.71 3.76 1.17
N ILE A 26 1.06 4.65 0.23
CA ILE A 26 2.28 4.62 -0.58
C ILE A 26 3.11 5.87 -0.30
N PRO A 27 4.40 5.75 0.05
CA PRO A 27 5.26 6.90 0.30
C PRO A 27 5.40 7.78 -0.96
N CYS A 28 5.57 9.09 -0.74
CA CYS A 28 5.78 10.06 -1.80
C CYS A 28 7.06 9.82 -2.60
N GLY A 29 7.00 10.11 -3.90
CA GLY A 29 8.09 9.93 -4.86
C GLY A 29 8.20 8.52 -5.43
N PHE A 30 9.36 8.20 -5.99
CA PHE A 30 9.65 6.89 -6.57
C PHE A 30 10.08 5.89 -5.50
N SER A 31 9.32 4.81 -5.32
CA SER A 31 9.64 3.74 -4.38
C SER A 31 9.43 2.37 -5.01
N CYS A 32 10.29 1.42 -4.66
CA CYS A 32 10.19 0.03 -5.12
C CYS A 32 10.14 -0.91 -3.92
N ALA A 33 9.22 -1.87 -3.94
CA ALA A 33 9.07 -2.91 -2.93
C ALA A 33 9.06 -4.30 -3.57
N ARG A 34 9.41 -5.32 -2.78
CA ARG A 34 9.30 -6.74 -3.13
C ARG A 34 8.27 -7.38 -2.21
N ASN A 35 7.66 -8.49 -2.62
CA ASN A 35 6.63 -9.19 -1.83
C ASN A 35 5.53 -8.24 -1.33
N LEU A 36 4.91 -7.48 -2.25
CA LEU A 36 3.79 -6.64 -1.85
C LEU A 36 2.59 -7.49 -1.50
N GLU A 37 2.06 -7.23 -0.31
CA GLU A 37 0.81 -7.77 0.20
C GLU A 37 -0.05 -6.59 0.61
N PHE A 38 -1.20 -6.44 -0.04
CA PHE A 38 -2.15 -5.39 0.26
C PHE A 38 -3.54 -6.00 0.37
N PRO A 39 -4.40 -5.49 1.27
CA PRO A 39 -5.76 -5.97 1.38
C PRO A 39 -6.55 -5.58 0.13
N MET A 40 -7.18 -6.55 -0.53
CA MET A 40 -8.17 -6.26 -1.56
C MET A 40 -9.44 -7.07 -1.34
N VAL A 41 -10.58 -6.44 -1.57
CA VAL A 41 -11.89 -7.07 -1.41
C VAL A 41 -12.21 -7.82 -2.70
N ILE A 42 -12.17 -9.14 -2.64
CA ILE A 42 -12.60 -10.00 -3.74
C ILE A 42 -13.87 -10.69 -3.27
N THR A 43 -15.02 -10.20 -3.72
CA THR A 43 -16.33 -10.86 -3.53
C THR A 43 -16.71 -11.10 -2.06
N GLY A 44 -16.87 -10.03 -1.28
CA GLY A 44 -17.54 -10.08 0.03
C GLY A 44 -16.72 -10.64 1.20
N ASP A 45 -15.67 -11.42 0.93
CA ASP A 45 -14.72 -11.87 1.94
C ASP A 45 -13.52 -10.90 2.03
N LEU A 46 -13.28 -10.40 3.24
CA LEU A 46 -12.24 -9.40 3.57
C LEU A 46 -10.84 -10.01 3.75
N ASP A 47 -10.64 -11.30 3.47
CA ASP A 47 -9.45 -12.05 3.90
C ASP A 47 -8.45 -12.39 2.77
N GLY A 48 -8.57 -11.74 1.61
CA GLY A 48 -7.59 -11.85 0.54
C GLY A 48 -6.43 -10.86 0.74
N ARG A 49 -5.26 -11.32 1.18
CA ARG A 49 -3.98 -10.62 0.97
C ARG A 49 -3.24 -11.24 -0.22
N PRO A 50 -3.59 -10.89 -1.47
CA PRO A 50 -2.85 -11.40 -2.60
C PRO A 50 -1.42 -10.88 -2.53
N SER A 51 -0.49 -11.82 -2.49
CA SER A 51 0.93 -11.52 -2.65
C SER A 51 1.25 -11.42 -4.13
N CYS A 52 1.93 -10.35 -4.53
CA CYS A 52 2.47 -10.25 -5.88
C CYS A 52 3.55 -11.31 -6.18
N SER A 53 4.06 -12.00 -5.16
CA SER A 53 5.07 -13.05 -5.31
C SER A 53 4.43 -14.43 -5.14
N PHE A 54 3.90 -14.96 -6.24
CA PHE A 54 3.25 -16.27 -6.26
C PHE A 54 3.93 -17.23 -7.24
N ASN A 55 4.15 -18.46 -6.79
CA ASN A 55 4.88 -19.50 -7.49
C ASN A 55 3.97 -20.35 -8.41
N HIS A 56 3.21 -19.71 -9.31
CA HIS A 56 2.33 -20.44 -10.24
C HIS A 56 2.54 -20.05 -11.70
N THR A 57 2.51 -21.09 -12.53
CA THR A 57 2.78 -21.33 -13.96
C THR A 57 2.20 -20.35 -15.01
N ALA A 58 1.61 -19.24 -14.60
CA ALA A 58 1.18 -18.18 -15.52
C ALA A 58 2.35 -17.21 -15.82
N ASP A 59 2.25 -16.45 -16.92
CA ASP A 59 3.28 -15.50 -17.35
C ASP A 59 3.62 -14.52 -16.22
N LEU A 60 4.82 -14.66 -15.67
CA LEU A 60 5.27 -13.93 -14.50
C LEU A 60 5.32 -12.42 -14.77
N VAL A 61 5.64 -12.02 -16.00
CA VAL A 61 5.72 -10.61 -16.39
C VAL A 61 4.35 -9.96 -16.32
N GLU A 62 3.35 -10.58 -16.94
CA GLU A 62 1.97 -10.07 -16.96
C GLU A 62 1.38 -9.99 -15.56
N ARG A 63 1.64 -11.01 -14.72
CA ARG A 63 1.21 -11.01 -13.32
C ARG A 63 1.88 -9.94 -12.48
N CYS A 64 3.20 -9.76 -12.61
CA CYS A 64 3.91 -8.70 -11.90
C CYS A 64 3.32 -7.34 -12.30
N HIS A 65 3.11 -7.09 -13.60
CA HIS A 65 2.52 -5.86 -14.08
C HIS A 65 1.12 -5.62 -13.48
N GLY A 66 0.21 -6.60 -13.59
CA GLY A 66 -1.15 -6.48 -13.06
C GLY A 66 -1.20 -6.28 -11.55
N CYS A 67 -0.35 -6.98 -10.79
CA CYS A 67 -0.32 -6.85 -9.33
C CYS A 67 0.20 -5.48 -8.88
N CYS A 68 1.24 -4.96 -9.53
CA CYS A 68 1.76 -3.63 -9.20
C CYS A 68 0.79 -2.52 -9.57
N GLN A 69 0.03 -2.69 -10.67
CA GLN A 69 -1.06 -1.77 -11.04
C GLN A 69 -2.19 -1.80 -10.01
N ALA A 70 -2.59 -2.98 -9.52
CA ALA A 70 -3.58 -3.11 -8.46
C ALA A 70 -3.11 -2.45 -7.15
N TYR A 71 -1.82 -2.60 -6.81
CA TYR A 71 -1.23 -1.91 -5.66
C TYR A 71 -1.27 -0.38 -5.81
N ALA A 72 -0.93 0.16 -6.98
CA ALA A 72 -1.06 1.59 -7.26
C ALA A 72 -2.50 2.07 -7.07
N LEU A 73 -3.47 1.34 -7.63
CA LEU A 73 -4.90 1.66 -7.47
C LEU A 73 -5.33 1.65 -6.00
N TRP A 74 -4.89 0.64 -5.24
CA TRP A 74 -5.16 0.55 -3.80
C TRP A 74 -4.59 1.75 -3.03
N GLY A 75 -3.42 2.24 -3.42
CA GLY A 75 -2.81 3.45 -2.88
C GLY A 75 -3.31 4.77 -3.47
N GLY A 76 -4.39 4.77 -4.27
CA GLY A 76 -4.96 5.99 -4.86
C GLY A 76 -4.18 6.57 -6.04
N LEU A 77 -3.29 5.79 -6.65
CA LEU A 77 -2.50 6.16 -7.82
C LEU A 77 -3.08 5.56 -9.11
N SER A 78 -2.76 6.18 -10.25
CA SER A 78 -3.07 5.62 -11.57
C SER A 78 -2.20 4.40 -11.87
N THR A 79 -2.70 3.47 -12.67
CA THR A 79 -1.97 2.25 -13.08
C THR A 79 -0.68 2.56 -13.86
N VAL A 80 -0.61 3.72 -14.54
CA VAL A 80 0.61 4.16 -15.25
C VAL A 80 1.74 4.58 -14.30
N ASN A 81 1.41 4.85 -13.03
CA ASN A 81 2.39 5.19 -12.00
C ASN A 81 3.00 3.94 -11.36
N ALA A 82 2.64 2.73 -11.80
CA ALA A 82 3.22 1.47 -11.36
C ALA A 82 3.88 0.71 -12.50
N VAL A 83 4.99 0.05 -12.19
CA VAL A 83 5.64 -0.92 -13.07
C VAL A 83 6.06 -2.15 -12.26
N GLY A 84 5.89 -3.33 -12.84
CA GLY A 84 6.22 -4.61 -12.23
C GLY A 84 7.33 -5.33 -12.98
N PHE A 85 8.34 -5.80 -12.25
CA PHE A 85 9.46 -6.56 -12.82
C PHE A 85 9.54 -7.95 -12.17
N PRO A 86 9.68 -9.02 -12.97
CA PRO A 86 10.01 -10.33 -12.44
C PRO A 86 11.44 -10.35 -11.89
N THR A 87 11.68 -11.05 -10.78
CA THR A 87 13.05 -11.33 -10.35
C THR A 87 13.68 -12.44 -11.20
N THR A 88 15.01 -12.42 -11.30
CA THR A 88 15.79 -13.38 -12.10
C THR A 88 15.52 -14.85 -11.78
N TYR A 89 15.04 -15.13 -10.56
CA TYR A 89 14.72 -16.48 -10.09
C TYR A 89 13.27 -16.90 -10.35
N GLY A 90 12.46 -16.03 -10.99
CA GLY A 90 11.11 -16.34 -11.42
C GLY A 90 10.09 -16.56 -10.29
N ARG A 91 10.44 -16.23 -9.05
CA ARG A 91 9.64 -16.55 -7.85
C ARG A 91 8.99 -15.35 -7.19
N SER A 92 9.42 -14.14 -7.55
CA SER A 92 8.93 -12.92 -6.93
C SER A 92 8.87 -11.76 -7.91
N CYS A 93 8.03 -10.78 -7.57
CA CYS A 93 7.87 -9.54 -8.32
C CYS A 93 8.44 -8.36 -7.51
N ILE A 94 9.07 -7.43 -8.22
CA ILE A 94 9.42 -6.11 -7.72
C ILE A 94 8.38 -5.13 -8.28
N CYS A 95 7.66 -4.43 -7.43
CA CYS A 95 6.78 -3.34 -7.85
C CYS A 95 7.44 -2.01 -7.56
N CYS A 96 7.51 -1.16 -8.56
CA CYS A 96 7.91 0.23 -8.40
C CYS A 96 6.72 1.13 -8.65
N VAL A 97 6.51 2.09 -7.77
CA VAL A 97 5.45 3.09 -7.84
C VAL A 97 6.06 4.48 -7.80
N ASN A 98 5.52 5.37 -8.62
CA ASN A 98 5.84 6.79 -8.59
C ASN A 98 4.64 7.56 -8.02
N ASN A 99 4.69 7.86 -6.73
CA ASN A 99 3.67 8.67 -6.08
C ASN A 99 3.96 10.16 -6.30
N ASN A 100 3.26 10.76 -7.27
CA ASN A 100 3.25 12.20 -7.50
C ASN A 100 2.09 12.93 -6.80
N ASN A 101 1.28 12.21 -6.01
CA ASN A 101 0.13 12.74 -5.26
C ASN A 101 0.55 13.16 -3.86
N CYS A 102 1.50 14.10 -3.85
CA CYS A 102 2.06 14.83 -2.73
C CYS A 102 1.79 16.33 -3.02
#